data_AF-A0A4Q3RFZ2-F1
#
_entry.id   AF-A0A4Q3RFZ2-F1
#
_cell.length_a   1.000
_cell.length_b   1.000
_cell.length_c   1.000
_cell.angle_alpha   90.00
_cell.angle_beta   90.00
_cell.angle_gamma   90.00
#
_symmetry.space_group_name_H-M   'P 1'
#
loop_
_entity.id
_entity.type
_entity.pdbx_description
1 polymer ?
#
loop_
_entity_poly.entity_id
_entity_poly.type
_entity_poly.pdbx_seq_one_letter_code
_entity_poly.pdbx_strand_id
1 'polypeptide(L)'
;KQRISIARELYKNSEILIFDEATSALDSETERIIQENIEQLHGSYTMIVIAHRLSTIKNADLIYLLEDGKITASGNFDEMISKSSRFKKMVMLQAV
;
A
#
# COMPACT_ATOMS: atom_id res chain seq x y z
N LYS A 1 4.07 -17.42 -4.85
CA LYS A 1 4.99 -17.35 -3.67
C LYS A 1 4.51 -16.36 -2.59
N GLN A 2 4.03 -15.15 -2.95
CA GLN A 2 3.45 -14.20 -1.98
C GLN A 2 2.28 -14.77 -1.15
N ARG A 3 1.30 -15.41 -1.78
CA ARG A 3 0.14 -16.01 -1.07
C ARG A 3 0.53 -16.96 0.06
N ILE A 4 1.58 -17.77 -0.15
CA ILE A 4 2.12 -18.69 0.88
C ILE A 4 2.80 -17.92 2.01
N SER A 5 3.45 -16.79 1.70
CA SER A 5 4.12 -15.96 2.72
C SER A 5 3.08 -15.22 3.57
N ILE A 6 2.03 -14.67 2.94
CA ILE A 6 0.87 -14.09 3.63
C ILE A 6 0.25 -15.14 4.56
N ALA A 7 -0.10 -16.32 4.04
CA ALA A 7 -0.69 -17.39 4.83
C ALA A 7 0.19 -17.83 6.02
N ARG A 8 1.53 -17.86 5.84
CA ARG A 8 2.48 -18.21 6.90
C ARG A 8 2.57 -17.15 7.99
N GLU A 9 2.49 -15.88 7.62
CA GLU A 9 2.59 -14.77 8.56
C GLU A 9 1.30 -14.65 9.38
N LEU A 10 0.13 -14.82 8.73
CA LEU A 10 -1.16 -14.93 9.41
C LEU A 10 -1.21 -16.10 10.40
N TYR A 11 -0.61 -17.24 10.04
CA TYR A 11 -0.52 -18.39 10.97
C TYR A 11 0.36 -18.10 12.20
N LYS A 12 1.31 -17.17 12.09
CA LYS A 12 2.25 -16.83 13.16
C LYS A 12 1.70 -15.81 14.17
N ASN A 13 0.52 -15.23 13.95
CA ASN A 13 -0.01 -14.10 14.74
C ASN A 13 0.99 -12.94 14.86
N SER A 14 1.72 -12.64 13.79
CA SER A 14 2.62 -11.50 13.71
C SER A 14 1.85 -10.18 13.88
N GLU A 15 2.27 -9.32 14.82
CA GLU A 15 1.60 -8.04 15.10
C GLU A 15 1.77 -6.98 14.00
N ILE A 16 2.86 -7.09 13.23
CA ILE A 16 3.22 -6.15 12.16
C ILE A 16 3.47 -6.92 10.86
N LEU A 17 2.81 -6.47 9.79
CA LEU A 17 2.98 -6.98 8.44
C LEU A 17 3.65 -5.93 7.56
N ILE A 18 4.75 -6.29 6.91
CA ILE A 18 5.44 -5.41 5.96
C ILE A 18 5.29 -5.99 4.56
N PHE A 19 4.68 -5.21 3.67
CA PHE A 19 4.49 -5.54 2.28
C PHE A 19 5.40 -4.68 1.42
N ASP A 20 6.40 -5.30 0.80
CA ASP A 20 7.25 -4.67 -0.20
C ASP A 20 6.68 -4.99 -1.59
N GLU A 21 6.27 -3.96 -2.32
CA GLU A 21 5.54 -4.11 -3.57
C GLU A 21 6.46 -4.51 -4.73
N ALA A 22 6.75 -5.81 -4.81
CA ALA A 22 7.38 -6.47 -5.96
C ALA A 22 6.32 -7.01 -6.95
N THR A 23 5.32 -6.18 -7.31
CA THR A 23 4.17 -6.59 -8.15
C THR A 23 4.34 -6.29 -9.64
N SER A 24 5.49 -5.78 -10.08
CA SER A 24 5.74 -5.45 -11.50
C SER A 24 5.63 -6.64 -12.48
N ALA A 25 5.55 -7.87 -11.96
CA ALA A 25 5.45 -9.11 -12.75
C ALA A 25 4.11 -9.87 -12.55
N LEU A 26 3.10 -9.27 -11.91
CA LEU A 26 1.80 -9.92 -11.69
C LEU A 26 0.75 -9.44 -12.68
N ASP A 27 -0.12 -10.36 -13.09
CA ASP A 27 -1.31 -10.08 -13.89
C ASP A 27 -2.39 -9.40 -13.04
N SER A 28 -3.25 -8.60 -13.67
CA SER A 28 -4.26 -7.76 -12.99
C SER A 28 -5.26 -8.54 -12.13
N GLU A 29 -5.53 -9.81 -12.45
CA GLU A 29 -6.41 -10.68 -11.67
C GLU A 29 -5.73 -11.09 -10.36
N THR A 30 -4.47 -11.56 -10.43
CA THR A 30 -3.70 -11.91 -9.23
C THR A 30 -3.53 -10.72 -8.28
N GLU A 31 -3.39 -9.51 -8.81
CA GLU A 31 -3.25 -8.30 -7.99
C GLU A 31 -4.52 -7.94 -7.25
N ARG A 32 -5.66 -8.02 -7.92
CA ARG A 32 -6.96 -7.80 -7.29
C ARG A 32 -7.16 -8.76 -6.12
N ILE A 33 -6.83 -10.05 -6.30
CA ILE A 33 -6.93 -11.05 -5.23
C ILE A 33 -6.00 -10.69 -4.06
N ILE A 34 -4.78 -10.22 -4.32
CA ILE A 34 -3.86 -9.81 -3.26
C ILE A 34 -4.41 -8.60 -2.51
N GLN A 35 -4.97 -7.61 -3.22
CA GLN A 35 -5.59 -6.45 -2.58
C GLN A 35 -6.78 -6.83 -1.71
N GLU A 36 -7.70 -7.64 -2.22
CA GLU A 36 -8.87 -8.10 -1.45
C GLU A 36 -8.43 -8.83 -0.18
N ASN A 37 -7.37 -9.62 -0.24
CA ASN A 37 -6.80 -10.26 0.96
C ASN A 37 -6.18 -9.25 1.93
N ILE A 38 -5.44 -8.24 1.45
CA ILE A 38 -4.86 -7.20 2.33
C ILE A 38 -5.97 -6.38 3.00
N GLU A 39 -7.04 -6.05 2.27
CA GLU A 39 -8.20 -5.35 2.83
C GLU A 39 -8.90 -6.15 3.92
N GLN A 40 -8.99 -7.48 3.79
CA GLN A 40 -9.54 -8.33 4.84
C GLN A 40 -8.71 -8.35 6.13
N LEU A 41 -7.42 -8.00 6.05
CA LEU A 41 -6.53 -7.90 7.21
C LEU A 41 -6.60 -6.55 7.93
N HIS A 42 -7.26 -5.58 7.30
CA HIS A 42 -7.40 -4.24 7.84
C HIS A 42 -8.06 -4.26 9.23
N GLY A 43 -7.50 -3.50 10.17
CA GLY A 43 -7.99 -3.45 11.56
C GLY A 43 -7.61 -4.66 12.44
N SER A 44 -7.06 -5.73 11.87
CA SER A 44 -6.55 -6.89 12.64
C SER A 44 -5.04 -6.84 12.84
N TYR A 45 -4.31 -6.15 11.97
CA TYR A 45 -2.85 -6.08 11.96
C TYR A 45 -2.36 -4.65 11.73
N THR A 46 -1.18 -4.32 12.28
CA THR A 46 -0.47 -3.12 11.85
C THR A 46 0.23 -3.41 10.52
N MET A 47 -0.13 -2.69 9.46
CA MET A 47 0.40 -2.95 8.12
C MET A 47 1.24 -1.77 7.62
N ILE A 48 2.44 -2.08 7.13
CA ILE A 48 3.31 -1.13 6.43
C ILE A 48 3.41 -1.60 4.98
N VAL A 49 2.93 -0.78 4.05
CA VAL A 49 2.92 -1.12 2.63
C VAL A 49 3.76 -0.11 1.87
N ILE A 50 4.77 -0.59 1.16
CA ILE A 50 5.55 0.21 0.22
C ILE A 50 4.77 0.25 -1.09
N ALA A 51 4.10 1.36 -1.37
CA ALA A 51 3.12 1.41 -2.46
C ALA A 51 3.68 2.03 -3.76
N HIS A 52 3.53 1.32 -4.87
CA HIS A 52 3.72 1.71 -6.26
C HIS A 52 2.40 1.84 -7.02
N ARG A 53 1.27 1.38 -6.47
CA ARG A 53 -0.06 1.43 -7.11
C ARG A 53 -1.06 2.28 -6.36
N LEU A 54 -1.83 3.08 -7.12
CA LEU A 54 -2.87 3.96 -6.60
C LEU A 54 -3.96 3.22 -5.82
N SER A 55 -4.35 2.03 -6.27
CA SER A 55 -5.41 1.23 -5.66
C SER A 55 -5.08 0.84 -4.22
N THR A 56 -3.80 0.62 -3.89
CA THR A 56 -3.34 0.27 -2.53
C THR A 56 -3.24 1.51 -1.64
N ILE A 57 -2.89 2.66 -2.22
CA ILE A 57 -2.70 3.92 -1.51
C ILE A 57 -4.05 4.53 -1.09
N LYS A 58 -5.09 4.37 -1.92
CA LYS A 58 -6.40 5.01 -1.71
C LYS A 58 -7.09 4.58 -0.40
N ASN A 59 -6.90 3.32 0.00
CA ASN A 59 -7.57 2.73 1.15
C ASN A 59 -6.68 2.72 2.41
N ALA A 60 -5.52 3.38 2.38
CA ALA A 60 -4.62 3.44 3.52
C ALA A 60 -5.11 4.44 4.58
N ASP A 61 -5.02 4.07 5.86
CA ASP A 61 -5.31 4.96 6.99
C ASP A 61 -4.38 6.18 7.02
N LEU A 62 -3.09 5.96 6.73
CA LEU A 62 -2.04 6.97 6.76
C LEU A 62 -1.00 6.70 5.67
N ILE A 63 -0.69 7.73 4.90
CA ILE A 63 0.28 7.69 3.81
C ILE A 63 1.47 8.55 4.19
N TYR A 64 2.68 8.06 3.91
CA TYR A 64 3.92 8.82 4.01
C TYR A 64 4.55 8.99 2.64
N LEU A 65 4.83 10.23 2.24
CA LEU A 65 5.57 10.54 1.02
C LEU A 65 7.06 10.63 1.36
N LEU A 66 7.86 9.77 0.74
CA LEU A 66 9.32 9.72 0.90
C LEU A 66 10.01 10.36 -0.32
N GLU A 67 10.88 11.34 -0.08
CA GLU A 67 11.72 11.98 -1.10
C GLU A 67 13.13 12.18 -0.55
N ASP A 68 14.15 11.78 -1.32
CA ASP A 68 15.57 11.89 -0.95
C ASP A 68 15.88 11.36 0.47
N GLY A 69 15.23 10.26 0.85
CA GLY A 69 15.38 9.63 2.16
C GLY A 69 14.68 10.35 3.32
N LYS A 70 13.82 11.33 3.05
CA LYS A 70 13.07 12.10 4.06
C LYS A 70 11.57 12.05 3.81
N ILE A 71 10.79 12.07 4.89
CA ILE A 71 9.33 12.19 4.81
C ILE A 71 9.00 13.65 4.54
N THR A 72 8.42 13.95 3.38
CA THR A 72 8.07 15.33 2.97
C THR A 72 6.60 15.66 3.20
N ALA A 73 5.74 14.64 3.29
CA ALA A 73 4.32 14.81 3.62
C ALA A 73 3.74 13.54 4.26
N SER A 74 2.70 13.71 5.07
CA SER A 74 1.92 12.61 5.63
C SER A 74 0.47 13.00 5.87
N GLY A 75 -0.44 12.05 5.72
CA GLY A 75 -1.88 12.22 5.95
C GLY A 75 -2.69 11.10 5.31
N ASN A 76 -4.01 11.16 5.44
CA ASN A 76 -4.88 10.27 4.65
C ASN A 76 -4.89 10.68 3.16
N PHE A 77 -5.52 9.89 2.31
CA PHE A 77 -5.51 10.12 0.86
C PHE A 77 -5.98 11.53 0.47
N ASP A 78 -7.11 11.98 0.99
CA ASP A 78 -7.70 13.28 0.64
C ASP A 78 -6.85 14.46 1.15
N GLU A 79 -6.28 14.32 2.34
CA GLU A 79 -5.32 15.27 2.88
C GLU A 79 -4.06 15.34 2.02
N MET A 80 -3.56 14.20 1.55
CA MET A 80 -2.35 14.15 0.72
C MET A 80 -2.60 14.78 -0.67
N ILE A 81 -3.76 14.54 -1.28
CA ILE A 81 -4.16 15.17 -2.55
C ILE A 81 -4.27 16.69 -2.43
N SER A 82 -4.76 17.19 -1.30
CA SER A 82 -4.94 18.62 -1.06
C SER A 82 -3.66 19.33 -0.65
N LYS A 83 -2.86 18.72 0.24
CA LYS A 83 -1.66 19.32 0.84
C LYS A 83 -0.40 19.17 -0.03
N SER A 84 -0.28 18.10 -0.82
CA SER A 84 0.93 17.80 -1.58
C SER A 84 0.66 17.79 -3.09
N SER A 85 1.14 18.84 -3.77
CA SER A 85 1.14 18.92 -5.24
C SER A 85 1.93 17.77 -5.89
N ARG A 86 2.99 17.31 -5.21
CA ARG A 86 3.81 16.17 -5.62
C ARG A 86 3.03 14.87 -5.58
N PHE A 87 2.39 14.57 -4.44
CA PHE A 87 1.54 13.39 -4.29
C PHE A 87 0.40 13.40 -5.32
N LYS A 88 -0.29 14.54 -5.47
CA LYS A 88 -1.33 14.72 -6.48
C LYS A 88 -0.83 14.43 -7.90
N LYS A 89 0.38 14.88 -8.25
CA LYS A 89 1.01 14.58 -9.54
C LYS A 89 1.31 13.08 -9.71
N MET A 90 1.81 12.41 -8.68
CA MET A 90 2.05 10.95 -8.72
C MET A 90 0.75 10.19 -8.96
N VAL A 91 -0.31 10.55 -8.24
CA VAL A 91 -1.64 9.95 -8.42
C VAL A 91 -2.17 10.16 -9.83
N MET A 92 -2.07 11.37 -10.39
CA MET A 92 -2.52 11.66 -11.75
C MET A 92 -1.79 10.84 -12.82
N LEU A 93 -0.49 10.56 -12.62
CA LEU A 93 0.28 9.75 -13.57
C LEU A 93 -0.08 8.25 -13.54
N GLN A 94 -0.66 7.77 -12.44
CA GLN A 94 -1.07 6.38 -12.26
C GLN A 94 -2.57 6.13 -12.53
N ALA A 95 -3.35 7.19 -12.69
CA ALA A 95 -4.79 7.11 -12.98
C ALA A 95 -5.11 6.93 -14.48
N VAL A 96 -4.08 6.68 -15.31
CA VAL A 96 -4.17 6.42 -16.76
C VAL A 96 -4.27 4.93 -17.03
#